data_AF-A0ABD7QWE3-F1
#
_entry.id   AF-A0ABD7QWE3-F1
#
_cell.length_a   1.000
_cell.length_b   1.000
_cell.length_c   1.000
_cell.angle_alpha   90.00
_cell.angle_beta   90.00
_cell.angle_gamma   90.00
#
_symmetry.space_group_name_H-M   'P 1'
#
loop_
_entity.id
_entity.type
_entity.pdbx_description
1 polymer ?
#
loop_
_entity_poly.entity_id
_entity_poly.type
_entity_poly.pdbx_seq_one_letter_code
_entity_poly.pdbx_strand_id
1 'polypeptide(L)'
;MGATFDLHTEPGSTPVCSRAGCSNTAAWRVNWRNPRIHSADRVKIWAACEEHRDFLADYLRSRTFPVRVTGMHEDVDRLDDERDPASSPKNDVGVRSTGTGR
;
A
#
# COMPACT_ATOMS: atom_id res chain seq x y z
N MET A 1 21.61 26.17 -20.20
CA MET A 1 20.25 26.34 -19.62
C MET A 1 19.48 25.06 -19.90
N GLY A 2 19.01 24.40 -18.85
CA GLY A 2 18.33 23.11 -18.92
C GLY A 2 18.84 22.22 -17.80
N ALA A 3 18.26 22.39 -16.61
CA ALA A 3 18.64 21.70 -15.39
C ALA A 3 18.58 20.19 -15.57
N THR A 4 19.62 19.51 -15.09
CA THR A 4 19.65 18.09 -14.82
C THR A 4 18.46 17.71 -13.95
N PHE A 5 17.78 16.63 -14.33
CA PHE A 5 16.69 16.02 -13.58
C PHE A 5 17.28 15.31 -12.35
N ASP A 6 17.78 16.09 -11.40
CA ASP A 6 18.35 15.65 -10.13
C ASP A 6 17.40 16.06 -8.99
N LEU A 7 16.23 15.44 -8.91
CA LEU A 7 15.28 15.55 -7.79
C LEU A 7 14.46 14.23 -7.82
N HIS A 8 14.45 13.35 -6.82
CA HIS A 8 14.07 13.65 -5.46
C HIS A 8 14.25 12.38 -4.60
N THR A 9 15.29 12.32 -3.77
CA THR A 9 15.33 11.70 -2.42
C THR A 9 16.73 11.94 -1.89
N GLU A 10 16.90 12.94 -1.02
CA GLU A 10 18.13 13.13 -0.26
C GLU A 10 18.40 11.84 0.54
N PRO A 11 19.62 11.25 0.47
CA PRO A 11 19.96 10.08 1.26
C PRO A 11 19.85 10.43 2.74
N GLY A 12 18.89 9.82 3.44
CA GLY A 12 18.59 10.10 4.85
C GLY A 12 17.25 10.81 5.10
N SER A 13 16.52 11.21 4.06
CA SER A 13 15.17 11.75 4.23
C SER A 13 14.20 10.63 4.59
N THR A 14 13.51 10.76 5.73
CA THR A 14 12.50 9.78 6.13
C THR A 14 11.34 9.80 5.14
N PRO A 15 10.92 8.65 4.60
CA PRO A 15 9.81 8.57 3.66
C PRO A 15 8.54 9.15 4.28
N VAL A 16 7.82 9.95 3.51
CA VAL A 16 6.52 10.52 3.92
C VAL A 16 5.40 9.69 3.33
N CYS A 17 4.28 9.59 4.06
CA CYS A 17 3.10 8.89 3.57
C CYS A 17 2.64 9.42 2.20
N SER A 18 2.39 8.51 1.26
CA SER A 18 1.91 8.82 -0.10
C SER A 18 0.44 9.24 -0.15
N ARG A 19 -0.29 9.17 0.98
CA ARG A 19 -1.66 9.69 1.05
C ARG A 19 -1.63 11.20 0.86
N ALA A 20 -2.39 11.70 -0.11
CA ALA A 20 -2.50 13.14 -0.34
C ALA A 20 -2.95 13.87 0.95
N GLY A 21 -2.19 14.89 1.35
CA GLY A 21 -2.44 15.65 2.58
C GLY A 21 -1.88 15.04 3.87
N CYS A 22 -1.26 13.85 3.82
CA CYS A 22 -0.59 13.26 4.98
C CYS A 22 0.91 13.59 4.95
N SER A 23 1.44 14.09 6.07
CA SER A 23 2.86 14.37 6.26
C SER A 23 3.53 13.43 7.28
N ASN A 24 2.80 12.40 7.75
CA ASN A 24 3.33 11.47 8.73
C ASN A 24 4.47 10.63 8.14
N THR A 25 5.42 10.27 9.00
CA THR A 25 6.51 9.35 8.68
C THR A 25 5.95 7.98 8.26
N ALA A 26 6.42 7.48 7.13
CA ALA A 26 6.06 6.17 6.64
C ALA A 26 6.91 5.08 7.32
N ALA A 27 6.23 4.07 7.84
CA ALA A 27 6.84 2.86 8.40
C ALA A 27 6.58 1.63 7.53
N TRP A 28 5.73 1.77 6.50
CA TRP A 28 5.24 0.69 5.66
C TRP A 28 5.48 1.00 4.18
N ARG A 29 5.70 -0.07 3.42
CA ARG A 29 5.71 -0.07 1.95
C ARG A 29 4.45 -0.76 1.44
N VAL A 30 3.72 -0.08 0.58
CA VAL A 30 2.61 -0.65 -0.19
C VAL A 30 3.15 -0.94 -1.59
N ASN A 31 3.58 -2.18 -1.78
CA ASN A 31 4.15 -2.68 -3.03
C ASN A 31 3.01 -3.11 -3.95
N TRP A 32 2.96 -2.62 -5.18
CA TRP A 32 1.85 -2.86 -6.07
C TRP A 32 2.24 -2.87 -7.54
N ARG A 33 1.39 -3.44 -8.38
CA ARG A 33 1.57 -3.49 -9.84
C ARG A 33 0.27 -3.20 -10.56
N ASN A 34 0.35 -2.60 -11.75
CA ASN A 34 -0.77 -2.56 -12.69
C ASN A 34 -0.63 -3.70 -13.71
N PRO A 35 -1.38 -4.81 -13.57
CA PRO A 35 -1.20 -5.98 -14.42
C PRO A 35 -1.60 -5.76 -15.88
N ARG A 36 -2.34 -4.68 -16.15
CA ARG A 36 -2.76 -4.34 -17.51
C ARG A 36 -1.62 -3.81 -18.38
N ILE A 37 -0.53 -3.33 -17.78
CA ILE A 37 0.57 -2.64 -18.49
C ILE A 37 1.98 -3.02 -18.01
N HIS A 38 2.12 -3.81 -16.95
CA HIS A 38 3.40 -4.14 -16.33
C HIS A 38 3.53 -5.65 -16.09
N SER A 39 4.70 -6.22 -16.42
CA SER A 39 5.09 -7.57 -16.04
C SER A 39 5.27 -7.68 -14.53
N ALA A 40 5.25 -8.91 -14.00
CA ALA A 40 5.34 -9.21 -12.57
C ALA A 40 6.59 -8.61 -11.88
N ASP A 41 7.66 -8.39 -12.64
CA ASP A 41 8.95 -7.87 -12.19
C ASP A 41 9.00 -6.33 -12.12
N ARG A 42 7.90 -5.64 -12.45
CA ARG A 42 7.80 -4.19 -12.33
C ARG A 42 6.86 -3.80 -11.20
N VAL A 43 7.42 -3.78 -9.99
CA VAL A 43 6.75 -3.39 -8.75
C VAL A 43 6.94 -1.90 -8.48
N LYS A 44 5.83 -1.22 -8.18
CA LYS A 44 5.82 0.17 -7.71
C LYS A 44 5.62 0.19 -6.21
N ILE A 45 6.16 1.21 -5.55
CA ILE A 45 6.15 1.34 -4.09
C ILE A 45 5.50 2.65 -3.70
N TRP A 46 4.52 2.59 -2.81
CA TRP A 46 4.00 3.75 -2.08
C TRP A 46 4.39 3.64 -0.62
N ALA A 47 4.89 4.72 -0.05
CA ALA A 47 5.23 4.79 1.37
C ALA A 47 3.96 5.07 2.19
N ALA A 48 3.77 4.41 3.32
CA ALA A 48 2.58 4.57 4.16
C ALA A 48 2.91 4.65 5.64
N CYS A 49 2.21 5.56 6.35
CA CYS A 49 2.16 5.53 7.80
C CYS A 49 1.19 4.44 8.26
N GLU A 50 1.20 4.13 9.56
CA GLU A 50 0.36 3.07 10.15
C GLU A 50 -1.14 3.30 9.89
N GLU A 51 -1.60 4.54 9.97
CA GLU A 51 -3.00 4.93 9.74
C GLU A 51 -3.47 4.68 8.30
N HIS A 52 -2.58 4.90 7.31
CA HIS A 52 -2.96 4.92 5.89
C HIS A 52 -2.55 3.68 5.10
N ARG A 53 -1.78 2.75 5.68
CA ARG A 53 -1.33 1.53 4.96
C ARG A 53 -2.52 0.71 4.43
N ASP A 54 -3.55 0.55 5.25
CA ASP A 54 -4.72 -0.27 4.94
C ASP A 54 -5.61 0.44 3.91
N PHE A 55 -5.78 1.77 4.03
CA PHE A 55 -6.50 2.59 3.05
C PHE A 55 -5.88 2.51 1.65
N LEU A 56 -4.55 2.67 1.55
CA LEU A 56 -3.85 2.62 0.26
C LEU A 56 -3.90 1.21 -0.36
N ALA A 57 -3.78 0.17 0.47
CA ALA A 57 -3.92 -1.20 0.00
C ALA A 57 -5.34 -1.49 -0.51
N ASP A 58 -6.38 -1.09 0.22
CA ASP A 58 -7.78 -1.28 -0.19
C ASP A 58 -8.11 -0.55 -1.50
N TYR A 59 -7.60 0.68 -1.65
CA TYR A 59 -7.71 1.44 -2.89
C TYR A 59 -7.14 0.65 -4.10
N LEU A 60 -6.04 -0.08 -3.94
CA LEU A 60 -5.48 -0.91 -5.01
C LEU A 60 -6.28 -2.21 -5.20
N ARG A 61 -6.72 -2.83 -4.10
CA ARG A 61 -7.53 -4.06 -4.13
C ARG A 61 -8.88 -3.87 -4.81
N SER A 62 -9.55 -2.74 -4.60
CA SER A 62 -10.81 -2.40 -5.27
C SER A 62 -10.66 -2.27 -6.79
N ARG A 63 -9.44 -2.03 -7.29
CA ARG A 63 -9.09 -2.02 -8.71
C ARG A 63 -8.58 -3.35 -9.22
N THR A 64 -8.59 -4.40 -8.38
CA THR A 64 -8.04 -5.72 -8.70
C THR A 64 -6.55 -5.64 -9.04
N PHE A 65 -5.82 -4.71 -8.43
CA PHE A 65 -4.37 -4.65 -8.58
C PHE A 65 -3.69 -5.53 -7.53
N PRO A 66 -2.70 -6.35 -7.92
CA PRO A 66 -1.85 -7.05 -6.97
C PRO A 66 -1.15 -6.05 -6.06
N VAL A 67 -1.25 -6.29 -4.76
CA VAL A 67 -0.69 -5.41 -3.73
C VAL A 67 -0.26 -6.22 -2.52
N ARG A 68 0.90 -5.89 -1.96
CA ARG A 68 1.46 -6.46 -0.74
C ARG A 68 2.00 -5.35 0.16
N VAL A 69 1.58 -5.37 1.43
CA VAL A 69 2.07 -4.42 2.44
C VAL A 69 3.23 -5.05 3.19
N THR A 70 4.37 -4.36 3.24
CA THR A 70 5.60 -4.82 3.89
C THR A 70 6.17 -3.72 4.80
N GLY A 71 7.14 -4.08 5.65
CA GLY A 71 7.89 -3.09 6.42
C GLY A 71 8.72 -2.16 5.52
N MET A 72 9.04 -0.95 5.98
CA MET A 72 9.77 0.05 5.18
C MET A 72 11.09 -0.44 4.58
N HIS A 73 11.75 -1.39 5.24
CA HIS A 73 13.04 -1.95 4.84
C HIS A 73 12.94 -3.30 4.11
N GLU A 74 11.74 -3.81 3.88
CA GLU A 74 11.52 -5.07 3.16
C GLU A 74 11.33 -4.78 1.67
N ASP A 75 12.03 -5.54 0.83
CA ASP A 75 12.00 -5.39 -0.62
C ASP A 75 11.13 -6.45 -1.30
N VAL A 76 10.40 -6.02 -2.32
CA VAL A 76 9.50 -6.87 -3.12
C VAL A 76 9.77 -6.57 -4.59
N ASP A 77 10.62 -7.38 -5.19
CA ASP A 77 11.00 -7.25 -6.61
C ASP A 77 9.94 -7.82 -7.57
N ARG A 78 9.12 -8.77 -7.09
CA ARG A 78 8.12 -9.47 -7.91
C ARG A 78 6.75 -9.53 -7.23
N LEU A 79 5.70 -9.19 -7.99
CA LEU A 79 4.29 -9.37 -7.60
C LEU A 79 3.51 -10.03 -8.73
N ASP A 80 3.13 -11.29 -8.51
CA ASP A 80 2.28 -12.05 -9.42
C ASP A 80 0.83 -11.53 -9.43
N ASP A 81 -0.02 -12.05 -10.31
CA ASP A 81 -1.45 -11.70 -10.37
C ASP A 81 -2.25 -12.35 -9.23
N GLU A 82 -1.66 -13.32 -8.53
CA GLU A 82 -2.25 -13.94 -7.35
C GLU A 82 -2.52 -12.91 -6.25
N ARG A 83 -3.79 -12.82 -5.84
CA ARG A 83 -4.23 -11.91 -4.79
C ARG A 83 -3.57 -12.32 -3.47
N ASP A 84 -2.88 -11.37 -2.85
CA ASP A 84 -2.18 -11.53 -1.57
C ASP A 84 -3.04 -12.31 -0.53
N PRO A 85 -2.56 -13.46 0.00
CA PRO A 85 -3.37 -14.31 0.89
C PRO A 85 -3.64 -13.68 2.27
N ALA A 86 -2.85 -12.67 2.67
CA ALA A 86 -3.11 -11.90 3.89
C ALA A 86 -4.33 -10.96 3.77
N SER A 87 -4.97 -10.89 2.60
CA SER A 87 -6.19 -10.12 2.31
C SER A 87 -7.47 -10.77 2.81
N SER A 88 -7.40 -11.62 3.86
CA SER A 88 -8.62 -12.04 4.53
C SER A 88 -9.45 -10.79 4.86
N PRO A 89 -10.73 -10.75 4.49
CA PRO A 89 -11.53 -9.57 4.67
C PRO A 89 -11.52 -9.23 6.16
N LYS A 90 -10.99 -8.05 6.51
CA LYS A 90 -11.15 -7.45 7.84
C LYS A 90 -12.58 -6.94 7.98
N ASN A 91 -13.59 -7.77 7.73
CA ASN A 91 -14.95 -7.47 8.15
C ASN A 91 -15.10 -7.89 9.61
N ASP A 92 -14.45 -7.15 10.51
CA ASP A 92 -15.02 -6.90 11.84
C ASP A 92 -16.08 -5.81 11.66
N VAL A 93 -17.22 -6.18 11.08
CA VAL A 93 -18.45 -5.47 11.43
C VAL A 93 -18.98 -6.25 12.62
N GLY A 94 -18.82 -5.67 13.81
CA GLY A 94 -19.20 -6.29 15.06
C GLY A 94 -20.58 -6.92 14.94
N VAL A 95 -20.63 -8.22 15.17
CA VAL A 95 -21.86 -8.98 15.39
C VAL A 95 -22.67 -8.26 16.47
N ARG A 96 -23.78 -7.63 16.09
CA ARG A 96 -24.81 -7.27 17.07
C ARG A 96 -25.67 -8.51 17.25
N SER A 97 -25.38 -9.22 18.33
CA SER A 97 -26.11 -10.38 18.82
C SER A 97 -27.61 -10.15 18.86
N THR A 98 -28.35 -11.17 18.47
CA THR A 98 -29.78 -11.36 18.73
C THR A 98 -30.06 -11.44 20.24
N GLY A 99 -31.20 -10.89 20.70
CA GLY A 99 -31.63 -11.05 22.11
C GLY A 99 -32.92 -10.30 22.52
N THR A 100 -34.06 -10.95 22.26
CA THR A 100 -35.30 -11.14 23.07
C THR A 100 -35.77 -10.11 24.14
N GLY A 101 -37.08 -9.81 24.07
CA GLY A 101 -37.96 -9.39 25.20
C GLY A 101 -38.61 -8.01 24.94
N ARG A 102 -39.93 -7.82 24.91
CA ARG A 102 -41.06 -8.44 25.63
C ARG A 102 -42.34 -8.32 24.79
#